data_AF-X8H906-F1
#
_entry.id   AF-X8H906-F1
#
_cell.length_a   1.000
_cell.length_b   1.000
_cell.length_c   1.000
_cell.angle_alpha   90.00
_cell.angle_beta   90.00
_cell.angle_gamma   90.00
#
_symmetry.space_group_name_H-M   'P 1'
#
loop_
_entity.id
_entity.type
_entity.pdbx_description
1 polymer ?
#
loop_
_entity_poly.entity_id
_entity_poly.type
_entity_poly.pdbx_seq_one_letter_code
_entity_poly.pdbx_strand_id
1 'polypeptide(L)' 'KESKDNIESEFGKQLRMNRSIQVEGAFAVIKEDMKLRKLKVRGKNSVKREIALFCIAYNFNRYISKLSKNKIGKYCTH' A
#
# COMPACT_ATOMS: atom_id res chain seq x y z
N LYS A 1 22.13 -14.95 -8.14
CA LYS A 1 22.89 -15.21 -6.89
C LYS A 1 22.73 -14.00 -5.97
N GLU A 2 23.23 -12.83 -6.40
CA GLU A 2 23.10 -11.54 -5.70
C GLU A 2 21.69 -11.18 -5.20
N SER A 3 20.63 -11.33 -6.00
CA SER A 3 19.26 -11.04 -5.55
C SER A 3 18.80 -11.90 -4.35
N LYS A 4 19.16 -13.18 -4.35
CA LYS A 4 18.84 -14.10 -3.24
C LYS A 4 19.63 -13.70 -2.00
N ASP A 5 20.92 -13.45 -2.17
CA ASP A 5 21.82 -13.05 -1.09
C ASP A 5 21.37 -11.72 -0.45
N ASN A 6 20.91 -10.75 -1.27
CA ASN A 6 20.37 -9.48 -0.81
C ASN A 6 19.09 -9.65 0.02
N ILE A 7 18.18 -10.53 -0.40
CA ILE A 7 16.92 -10.80 0.31
C ILE A 7 17.17 -11.57 1.62
N GLU A 8 18.14 -12.48 1.63
CA GLU A 8 18.48 -13.33 2.77
C GLU A 8 19.43 -12.67 3.79
N SER A 9 20.08 -11.56 3.42
CA SER A 9 20.84 -10.73 4.36
C SER A 9 19.97 -10.23 5.52
N GLU A 10 20.60 -9.92 6.67
CA GLU A 10 19.88 -9.36 7.82
C GLU A 10 19.15 -8.06 7.48
N PHE A 11 19.80 -7.18 6.69
CA PHE A 11 19.16 -5.97 6.20
C PHE A 11 17.97 -6.26 5.27
N GLY A 12 18.10 -7.24 4.37
CA GLY A 12 17.02 -7.69 3.49
C GLY A 12 15.82 -8.26 4.24
N LYS A 13 16.07 -9.05 5.30
CA LYS A 13 15.03 -9.56 6.21
C LYS A 13 14.31 -8.42 6.93
N GLN A 14 15.05 -7.43 7.46
CA GLN A 14 14.46 -6.25 8.09
C GLN A 14 13.59 -5.44 7.12
N LEU A 15 14.06 -5.21 5.89
CA LEU A 15 13.27 -4.54 4.86
C LEU A 15 11.99 -5.30 4.52
N ARG A 16 12.03 -6.64 4.48
CA ARG A 16 10.83 -7.46 4.29
C ARG A 16 9.85 -7.31 5.44
N MET A 17 10.34 -7.37 6.68
CA MET A 17 9.50 -7.16 7.87
C MET A 17 8.84 -5.77 7.83
N ASN A 18 9.61 -4.73 7.54
CA ASN A 18 9.10 -3.35 7.43
C ASN A 18 8.05 -3.21 6.33
N ARG A 19 8.18 -3.94 5.21
CA ARG A 19 7.15 -3.96 4.15
C ARG A 19 5.89 -4.68 4.60
N SER A 20 6.02 -5.81 5.30
CA SER A 20 4.87 -6.53 5.87
C SER A 20 4.07 -5.65 6.83
N ILE A 21 4.75 -4.98 7.77
CA ILE A 21 4.11 -4.06 8.73
C ILE A 21 3.40 -2.91 8.02
N GLN A 22 4.02 -2.31 6.99
CA GLN A 22 3.38 -1.24 6.22
C GLN A 22 2.13 -1.70 5.47
N VAL A 23 2.15 -2.92 4.93
CA VAL A 23 1.03 -3.52 4.21
C VAL A 23 -0.12 -3.83 5.18
N GLU A 24 0.17 -4.33 6.38
CA GLU A 24 -0.84 -4.56 7.43
C GLU A 24 -1.56 -3.26 7.82
N GLY A 25 -0.81 -2.17 8.03
CA GLY A 25 -1.40 -0.85 8.31
C GLY A 25 -2.28 -0.35 7.16
N ALA A 26 -1.86 -0.54 5.90
CA ALA A 26 -2.68 -0.18 4.75
C ALA A 26 -3.98 -1.00 4.68
N PHE A 27 -3.92 -2.30 4.98
CA PHE A 27 -5.11 -3.15 5.02
C PHE A 27 -6.07 -2.79 6.13
N ALA A 28 -5.59 -2.37 7.30
CA ALA A 28 -6.44 -1.88 8.39
C ALA A 28 -7.26 -0.65 7.95
N VAL A 29 -6.61 0.34 7.32
CA VAL A 29 -7.29 1.55 6.78
C VAL A 29 -8.31 1.18 5.69
N ILE A 30 -7.94 0.29 4.76
CA ILE A 30 -8.88 -0.14 3.70
C ILE A 30 -10.11 -0.85 4.28
N LYS A 31 -9.94 -1.69 5.31
CA LYS A 31 -11.05 -2.43 5.90
C LYS A 31 -11.96 -1.54 6.74
N GLU A 32 -11.39 -0.72 7.61
CA GLU A 32 -12.15 0.05 8.60
C GLU A 32 -12.54 1.43 8.05
N ASP A 33 -11.59 2.27 7.65
CA ASP A 33 -11.87 3.65 7.20
C ASP A 33 -12.61 3.68 5.86
N MET A 34 -12.20 2.83 4.91
CA MET A 34 -12.86 2.72 3.61
C MET A 34 -14.04 1.73 3.62
N LYS A 35 -14.33 1.12 4.78
CA LYS A 35 -15.47 0.23 5.03
C LYS A 35 -15.54 -0.99 4.09
N LEU A 36 -14.39 -1.50 3.64
CA LEU A 36 -14.31 -2.73 2.84
C LEU A 36 -14.49 -3.99 3.71
N ARG A 37 -15.71 -4.19 4.23
CA ARG A 37 -16.09 -5.35 5.05
C ARG A 37 -16.44 -6.56 4.19
N LYS A 38 -16.96 -6.33 2.98
CA LYS A 38 -17.34 -7.36 2.01
C LYS A 38 -17.23 -6.79 0.60
N LEU A 39 -16.69 -7.59 -0.32
CA LEU A 39 -16.70 -7.27 -1.75
C LEU A 39 -18.14 -7.31 -2.28
N LYS A 40 -18.52 -6.32 -3.08
CA LYS A 40 -19.86 -6.21 -3.65
C LYS A 40 -20.03 -7.08 -4.90
N VAL A 41 -18.93 -7.40 -5.58
CA VAL A 41 -18.95 -8.16 -6.83
C VAL A 41 -18.54 -9.61 -6.63
N ARG A 42 -18.94 -10.47 -7.58
CA ARG A 42 -18.56 -11.89 -7.63
C ARG A 42 -17.85 -12.20 -8.95
N GLY A 43 -16.95 -13.18 -8.92
CA GLY A 43 -16.12 -13.58 -10.06
C GLY A 43 -14.71 -12.99 -10.00
N LYS A 44 -13.72 -13.76 -10.46
CA LYS A 44 -12.29 -13.42 -10.28
C LYS A 44 -11.92 -12.05 -10.86
N ASN A 45 -12.40 -11.72 -12.06
CA ASN A 45 -12.03 -10.48 -12.74
C ASN A 45 -12.68 -9.23 -12.14
N SER A 46 -13.96 -9.32 -11.75
CA SER A 46 -14.67 -8.23 -11.09
C SER A 46 -14.09 -7.97 -9.70
N VAL A 47 -13.80 -9.02 -8.92
CA VAL A 47 -13.17 -8.91 -7.60
C VAL A 47 -11.82 -8.20 -7.70
N LYS A 48 -10.98 -8.58 -8.68
CA LYS A 48 -9.71 -7.90 -8.93
C LYS A 48 -9.89 -6.41 -9.21
N ARG A 49 -10.88 -6.03 -10.01
CA ARG A 49 -11.17 -4.61 -10.31
C ARG A 49 -11.64 -3.86 -9.06
N GLU A 50 -12.53 -4.45 -8.26
CA GLU A 50 -13.00 -3.82 -7.02
C GLU A 50 -11.84 -3.59 -6.05
N ILE A 51 -11.00 -4.60 -5.81
CA ILE A 51 -9.80 -4.45 -4.96
C ILE A 51 -8.86 -3.38 -5.51
N ALA A 52 -8.62 -3.35 -6.83
CA ALA A 52 -7.77 -2.35 -7.45
C ALA A 52 -8.29 -0.92 -7.22
N LEU A 53 -9.60 -0.70 -7.32
CA LEU A 53 -10.22 0.60 -7.04
C LEU A 53 -10.00 1.05 -5.60
N PHE A 54 -10.14 0.15 -4.62
CA PHE A 54 -9.82 0.45 -3.22
C PHE A 54 -8.36 0.81 -3.03
N CYS A 55 -7.42 0.07 -3.64
CA CYS A 55 -6.00 0.39 -3.57
C CYS A 55 -5.67 1.76 -4.17
N ILE A 56 -6.28 2.11 -5.31
CA ILE A 56 -6.11 3.41 -5.96
C ILE A 56 -6.65 4.53 -5.04
N ALA A 57 -7.86 4.37 -4.52
CA ALA A 57 -8.47 5.35 -3.62
C ALA A 57 -7.66 5.54 -2.32
N TYR A 58 -7.12 4.45 -1.73
CA TYR A 58 -6.21 4.54 -0.59
C TYR A 58 -4.96 5.38 -0.91
N ASN A 59 -4.31 5.12 -2.05
CA ASN A 59 -3.12 5.87 -2.47
C ASN A 59 -3.43 7.35 -2.71
N PHE A 60 -4.56 7.68 -3.33
CA PHE A 60 -5.00 9.06 -3.50
C PHE A 60 -5.24 9.76 -2.16
N ASN A 61 -5.96 9.11 -1.24
CA ASN A 61 -6.20 9.66 0.10
C ASN A 61 -4.89 9.93 0.86
N ARG A 62 -3.91 9.02 0.74
CA ARG A 62 -2.58 9.20 1.33
C ARG A 62 -1.83 10.36 0.67
N TYR A 63 -1.91 10.51 -0.64
CA TYR A 63 -1.28 11.62 -1.37
C TYR A 63 -1.90 12.96 -0.98
N ILE A 64 -3.23 13.08 -1.01
CA ILE A 64 -3.96 14.29 -0.60
C ILE A 64 -3.64 14.64 0.86
N SER A 65 -3.58 13.65 1.75
CA SER A 65 -3.20 13.86 3.15
C SER A 65 -1.76 14.33 3.33
N LYS A 66 -0.84 13.95 2.43
CA LYS A 66 0.53 14.47 2.42
C LYS A 66 0.58 15.90 1.88
N LEU A 67 -0.19 16.18 0.83
CA LEU A 67 -0.33 17.50 0.24
C LEU A 67 -0.86 18.51 1.27
N SER A 68 -1.96 18.19 1.95
CA SER A 68 -2.57 19.07 2.95
C SER A 68 -1.68 19.33 4.16
N LYS A 69 -0.75 18.42 4.47
CA LYS A 69 0.22 18.56 5.56
C LYS A 69 1.53 19.22 5.13
N ASN A 70 1.65 19.67 3.88
CA ASN A 70 2.90 20.14 3.27
C ASN A 70 4.07 19.14 3.43
N LYS A 71 3.76 17.84 3.46
CA LYS A 71 4.73 16.74 3.61
C LYS A 71 5.09 16.06 2.30
N ILE A 72 4.80 16.70 1.16
CA ILE A 72 5.38 16.28 -0.11
C ILE A 72 6.83 16.73 -0.07
N GLY A 73 7.77 15.78 0.06
CA GLY A 73 9.18 16.10 -0.05
C GLY A 73 9.43 16.82 -1.38
N LYS A 74 10.22 17.90 -1.37
CA LYS A 74 10.61 18.70 -2.54
C LYS A 74 11.55 17.90 -3.47
N TYR A 75 11.18 16.69 -3.87
CA TYR A 75 11.98 15.88 -4.80
C TYR A 75 11.65 16.18 -6.27
N CYS A 76 10.67 17.05 -6.52
CA CYS A 76 10.37 17.60 -7.84
C CYS A 76 10.39 19.14 -7.78
N THR A 77 11.53 19.72 -7.44
CA THR A 77 11.88 21.06 -7.92
C THR A 77 12.97 20.84 -8.97
N HIS A 78 12.65 21.21 -10.21
CA HIS A 78 13.56 21.23 -11.35
C HIS A 78 14.88 21.92 -11.03
#